data_AF-A0A4Q3B219-F1
#
_entry.id   AF-A0A4Q3B219-F1
#
_cell.length_a   1.000
_cell.length_b   1.000
_cell.length_c   1.000
_cell.angle_alpha   90.00
_cell.angle_beta   90.00
_cell.angle_gamma   90.00
#
_symmetry.space_group_name_H-M   'P 1'
#
loop_
_entity.id
_entity.type
_entity.pdbx_description
1 polymer ?
#
loop_
_entity_poly.entity_id
_entity_poly.type
_entity_poly.pdbx_seq_one_letter_code
_entity_poly.pdbx_strand_id
1 'polypeptide(L)'
;MSIRILHTADNHLCMKFNGRGYSDEVREALVNERFEALERTVNIANDKQADFLVIAGDLFDNTQIAQRDIKRTAEILNAFSGQNVVVLPGNHDYYETGAGKLWDSFRKFTDENLVLLLTDCKPVQTEVGEQVIHFYPGPCNSKTSKENVIGWVKEIEKIPEHLHIGIAHGSVEGVAPDFKREYFLMTEIELAESGADF
;
A
#
# COMPACT_ATOMS: atom_id res chain seq x y z
N MET A 1 -15.79 13.06 15.49
CA MET A 1 -15.81 13.14 14.02
C MET A 1 -15.54 11.75 13.48
N SER A 2 -16.06 11.35 12.31
CA SER A 2 -15.78 10.03 11.73
C SER A 2 -14.61 10.14 10.74
N ILE A 3 -13.58 9.31 10.90
CA ILE A 3 -12.51 9.15 9.92
C ILE A 3 -13.01 8.29 8.75
N ARG A 4 -12.79 8.74 7.52
CA ARG A 4 -13.14 8.01 6.29
C ARG A 4 -11.88 7.55 5.58
N ILE A 5 -11.81 6.25 5.32
CA ILE A 5 -10.69 5.62 4.64
C ILE A 5 -11.21 4.92 3.40
N LEU A 6 -10.64 5.26 2.24
CA LEU A 6 -10.75 4.40 1.06
C LEU A 6 -9.53 3.47 1.06
N HIS A 7 -9.77 2.17 1.11
CA HIS A 7 -8.72 1.15 1.15
C HIS A 7 -8.72 0.31 -0.13
N THR A 8 -7.55 0.16 -0.75
CA THR A 8 -7.31 -0.70 -1.93
C THR A 8 -5.96 -1.41 -1.80
N ALA A 9 -5.74 -2.45 -2.60
CA ALA A 9 -4.46 -3.13 -2.79
C ALA A 9 -4.41 -3.73 -4.21
N ASP A 10 -3.28 -4.33 -4.58
CA ASP A 10 -3.14 -5.19 -5.78
C ASP A 10 -3.47 -4.47 -7.11
N ASN A 11 -3.12 -3.19 -7.21
CA ASN A 11 -3.32 -2.41 -8.43
C ASN A 11 -2.46 -2.94 -9.60
N HIS A 12 -1.27 -3.48 -9.32
CA HIS A 12 -0.32 -4.07 -10.27
C HIS A 12 -0.12 -3.23 -11.55
N LEU A 13 0.16 -1.95 -11.40
CA LEU A 13 0.46 -1.07 -12.52
C LEU A 13 1.62 -1.63 -13.34
N CYS A 14 1.56 -1.41 -14.66
CA CYS A 14 2.53 -1.90 -15.65
C CYS A 14 2.59 -3.42 -15.86
N MET A 15 1.59 -4.19 -15.39
CA MET A 15 1.45 -5.60 -15.74
C MET A 15 1.32 -5.77 -17.26
N LYS A 16 2.26 -6.49 -17.90
CA LYS A 16 2.38 -6.53 -19.38
C LYS A 16 1.41 -7.48 -20.10
N PHE A 17 0.67 -8.32 -19.38
CA PHE A 17 -0.26 -9.32 -19.93
C PHE A 17 0.34 -10.24 -21.02
N ASN A 18 1.65 -10.49 -20.98
CA ASN A 18 2.35 -11.34 -21.95
C ASN A 18 1.91 -12.81 -21.87
N GLY A 19 1.95 -13.52 -23.01
CA GLY A 19 1.66 -14.96 -23.06
C GLY A 19 0.19 -15.33 -22.92
N ARG A 20 -0.72 -14.35 -23.03
CA ARG A 20 -2.18 -14.54 -22.90
C ARG A 20 -2.94 -14.65 -24.23
N GLY A 21 -2.24 -14.56 -25.37
CA GLY A 21 -2.85 -14.61 -26.71
C GLY A 21 -3.54 -13.30 -27.17
N TYR A 22 -3.36 -12.21 -26.42
CA TYR A 22 -3.88 -10.88 -26.79
C TYR A 22 -3.03 -10.21 -27.86
N SER A 23 -3.67 -9.41 -28.72
CA SER A 23 -2.96 -8.50 -29.64
C SER A 23 -2.24 -7.39 -28.87
N ASP A 24 -1.29 -6.73 -29.53
CA ASP A 24 -0.51 -5.64 -28.94
C ASP A 24 -1.41 -4.50 -28.45
N GLU A 25 -2.39 -4.11 -29.28
CA GLU A 25 -3.40 -3.09 -28.96
C GLU A 25 -4.19 -3.44 -27.69
N VAL A 26 -4.63 -4.69 -27.55
CA VAL A 26 -5.38 -5.13 -26.36
C VAL A 26 -4.47 -5.13 -25.12
N ARG A 27 -3.20 -5.52 -25.26
CA ARG A 27 -2.25 -5.48 -24.13
C ARG A 27 -1.99 -4.04 -23.67
N GLU A 28 -1.80 -3.11 -24.59
CA GLU A 28 -1.63 -1.69 -24.27
C GLU A 28 -2.87 -1.11 -23.59
N ALA A 29 -4.07 -1.45 -24.09
CA ALA A 29 -5.33 -1.06 -23.46
C ALA A 29 -5.44 -1.59 -22.02
N LEU A 30 -5.12 -2.87 -21.78
CA LEU A 30 -5.16 -3.47 -20.45
C LEU A 30 -4.13 -2.86 -19.48
N VAL A 31 -2.95 -2.49 -19.97
CA VAL A 31 -1.95 -1.76 -19.16
C VAL A 31 -2.49 -0.39 -18.76
N ASN A 32 -3.05 0.37 -19.73
CA ASN A 32 -3.61 1.69 -19.47
C ASN A 32 -4.83 1.64 -18.55
N GLU A 33 -5.68 0.64 -18.70
CA GLU A 33 -6.87 0.46 -17.86
C GLU A 33 -6.52 0.38 -16.37
N ARG A 34 -5.37 -0.19 -15.99
CA ARG A 34 -4.93 -0.20 -14.58
C ARG A 34 -4.60 1.20 -14.05
N PHE A 35 -4.03 2.08 -14.88
CA PHE A 35 -3.83 3.48 -14.51
C PHE A 35 -5.16 4.22 -14.41
N GLU A 36 -6.05 4.04 -15.39
CA GLU A 36 -7.38 4.64 -15.36
C GLU A 36 -8.21 4.15 -14.17
N ALA A 37 -8.06 2.90 -13.76
CA ALA A 37 -8.65 2.36 -12.55
C ALA A 37 -8.13 3.07 -11.30
N LEU A 38 -6.82 3.33 -11.20
CA LEU A 38 -6.26 4.11 -10.10
C LEU A 38 -6.78 5.55 -10.09
N GLU A 39 -6.87 6.20 -11.26
CA GLU A 39 -7.46 7.53 -11.41
C GLU A 39 -8.90 7.56 -10.90
N ARG A 40 -9.72 6.57 -11.29
CA ARG A 40 -11.09 6.43 -10.78
C ARG A 40 -11.13 6.20 -9.27
N THR A 41 -10.21 5.41 -8.71
CA THR A 41 -10.11 5.21 -7.27
C THR A 41 -9.83 6.52 -6.52
N VAL A 42 -8.90 7.34 -7.01
CA VAL A 42 -8.61 8.66 -6.43
C VAL A 42 -9.83 9.58 -6.53
N ASN A 43 -10.50 9.61 -7.68
CA ASN A 43 -11.72 10.40 -7.85
C ASN A 43 -12.84 9.95 -6.89
N ILE A 44 -13.05 8.65 -6.72
CA ILE A 44 -14.02 8.13 -5.76
C ILE A 44 -13.63 8.53 -4.33
N ALA A 45 -12.35 8.45 -3.96
CA ALA A 45 -11.88 8.88 -2.64
C ALA A 45 -12.19 10.36 -2.39
N ASN A 46 -11.93 11.22 -3.38
CA ASN A 46 -12.24 12.65 -3.33
C ASN A 46 -13.75 12.92 -3.25
N ASP A 47 -14.56 12.27 -4.09
CA ASP A 47 -16.02 12.42 -4.11
C ASP A 47 -16.66 11.99 -2.78
N LYS A 48 -16.09 10.96 -2.14
CA LYS A 48 -16.51 10.48 -0.83
C LYS A 48 -15.91 11.29 0.32
N GLN A 49 -15.07 12.29 0.03
CA GLN A 49 -14.33 13.08 1.00
C GLN A 49 -13.61 12.17 2.00
N ALA A 50 -12.88 11.18 1.49
CA ALA A 50 -12.03 10.34 2.31
C ALA A 50 -10.91 11.19 2.91
N ASP A 51 -10.61 10.96 4.18
CA ASP A 51 -9.45 11.54 4.84
C ASP A 51 -8.18 10.82 4.37
N PHE A 52 -8.26 9.50 4.16
CA PHE A 52 -7.14 8.68 3.73
C PHE A 52 -7.46 7.83 2.50
N LEU A 53 -6.49 7.76 1.58
CA LEU A 53 -6.42 6.74 0.55
C LEU A 53 -5.31 5.75 0.93
N VAL A 54 -5.66 4.52 1.30
CA VAL A 54 -4.71 3.49 1.68
C VAL A 54 -4.51 2.52 0.51
N ILE A 55 -3.24 2.32 0.13
CA ILE A 55 -2.78 1.32 -0.84
C ILE A 55 -1.95 0.28 -0.08
N ALA A 56 -2.56 -0.84 0.27
CA ALA A 56 -1.99 -1.88 1.13
C ALA A 56 -1.22 -2.95 0.34
N GLY A 57 -0.25 -2.51 -0.47
CA GLY A 57 0.64 -3.38 -1.23
C GLY A 57 0.30 -3.55 -2.71
N ASP A 58 1.31 -3.97 -3.46
CA ASP A 58 1.27 -4.31 -4.88
C ASP A 58 0.64 -3.19 -5.75
N LEU A 59 1.12 -1.96 -5.54
CA LEU A 59 0.80 -0.82 -6.41
C LEU A 59 1.35 -1.06 -7.83
N PHE A 60 2.56 -1.61 -7.93
CA PHE A 60 3.22 -1.97 -9.17
C PHE A 60 3.35 -3.49 -9.34
N ASP A 61 3.35 -3.97 -10.58
CA ASP A 61 3.43 -5.40 -10.90
C ASP A 61 4.80 -6.05 -10.60
N ASN A 62 5.85 -5.23 -10.50
CA ASN A 62 7.21 -5.66 -10.17
C ASN A 62 8.08 -4.46 -9.76
N THR A 63 9.33 -4.70 -9.37
CA THR A 63 10.30 -3.64 -8.99
C THR A 63 10.95 -2.90 -10.16
N GLN A 64 10.81 -3.37 -11.41
CA GLN A 64 11.44 -2.80 -12.60
C GLN A 64 10.44 -1.97 -13.44
N ILE A 65 10.10 -0.79 -12.92
CA ILE A 65 9.15 0.12 -13.56
C ILE A 65 9.87 1.27 -14.24
N ALA A 66 9.42 1.66 -15.43
CA ALA A 66 9.98 2.80 -16.12
C ALA A 66 9.67 4.10 -15.38
N GLN A 67 10.66 5.00 -15.29
CA GLN A 67 10.55 6.33 -14.66
C GLN A 67 9.27 7.11 -15.05
N ARG A 68 8.90 7.07 -16.34
CA ARG A 68 7.69 7.73 -16.85
C ARG A 68 6.40 7.20 -16.21
N ASP A 69 6.35 5.90 -15.94
CA ASP A 69 5.18 5.22 -15.41
C ASP A 69 5.09 5.45 -13.89
N ILE A 70 6.23 5.45 -13.19
CA ILE A 70 6.33 5.87 -11.78
C ILE A 70 5.84 7.32 -11.62
N LYS A 71 6.28 8.23 -12.50
CA LYS A 71 5.85 9.63 -12.50
C LYS A 71 4.34 9.75 -12.73
N ARG A 72 3.79 9.04 -13.72
CA ARG A 72 2.35 9.00 -13.98
C ARG A 72 1.58 8.54 -12.74
N THR A 73 2.02 7.46 -12.08
CA THR A 73 1.38 6.99 -10.83
C THR A 73 1.40 8.06 -9.75
N ALA A 74 2.54 8.70 -9.52
CA ALA A 74 2.66 9.76 -8.52
C ALA A 74 1.74 10.96 -8.86
N GLU A 75 1.64 11.36 -10.12
CA GLU A 75 0.73 12.42 -10.57
C GLU A 75 -0.75 12.08 -10.27
N ILE A 76 -1.16 10.82 -10.51
CA ILE A 76 -2.50 10.35 -10.17
C ILE A 76 -2.76 10.45 -8.66
N LEU A 77 -1.83 9.99 -7.83
CA LEU A 77 -1.98 10.01 -6.37
C LEU A 77 -1.91 11.43 -5.80
N ASN A 78 -1.11 12.32 -6.39
CA ASN A 78 -1.04 13.73 -6.00
C ASN A 78 -2.36 14.50 -6.26
N ALA A 79 -3.30 13.93 -7.02
CA ALA A 79 -4.64 14.49 -7.19
C ALA A 79 -5.59 14.16 -6.02
N PHE A 80 -5.18 13.32 -5.07
CA PHE A 80 -5.96 13.08 -3.86
C PHE A 80 -6.02 14.36 -3.01
N SER A 81 -7.23 14.69 -2.55
CA SER A 81 -7.53 15.95 -1.83
C SER A 81 -7.74 15.76 -0.33
N GLY A 82 -7.64 14.52 0.17
CA GLY A 82 -7.70 14.22 1.59
C GLY A 82 -6.39 14.51 2.33
N GLN A 83 -6.30 14.03 3.56
CA GLN A 83 -5.18 14.26 4.45
C GLN A 83 -3.90 13.56 3.96
N ASN A 84 -3.95 12.24 3.73
CA ASN A 84 -2.79 11.51 3.24
C ASN A 84 -3.16 10.36 2.30
N VAL A 85 -2.30 10.11 1.31
CA VAL A 85 -2.22 8.81 0.62
C VAL A 85 -1.22 7.95 1.37
N VAL A 86 -1.66 6.83 1.93
CA VAL A 86 -0.82 5.90 2.68
C VAL A 86 -0.47 4.72 1.79
N VAL A 87 0.81 4.51 1.54
CA VAL A 87 1.27 3.47 0.62
C VAL A 87 2.18 2.50 1.37
N LEU A 88 1.80 1.23 1.39
CA LEU A 88 2.65 0.13 1.80
C LEU A 88 3.14 -0.59 0.54
N PRO A 89 4.46 -0.80 0.34
CA PRO A 89 4.97 -1.73 -0.66
C PRO A 89 4.52 -3.16 -0.40
N GLY A 90 4.13 -3.88 -1.45
CA GLY A 90 3.77 -5.30 -1.37
C GLY A 90 4.93 -6.21 -1.74
N ASN A 91 4.64 -7.46 -2.10
CA ASN A 91 5.68 -8.43 -2.42
C ASN A 91 6.08 -8.42 -3.91
N HIS A 92 5.25 -7.90 -4.81
CA HIS A 92 5.65 -7.70 -6.21
C HIS A 92 6.56 -6.48 -6.35
N ASP A 93 6.24 -5.43 -5.62
CA ASP A 93 6.95 -4.16 -5.62
C ASP A 93 7.66 -3.92 -4.29
N TYR A 94 8.25 -4.95 -3.69
CA TYR A 94 8.90 -4.87 -2.38
C TYR A 94 9.95 -3.75 -2.28
N TYR A 95 10.10 -3.21 -1.06
CA TYR A 95 11.03 -2.13 -0.80
C TYR A 95 12.47 -2.64 -0.72
N GLU A 96 13.24 -2.33 -1.75
CA GLU A 96 14.65 -2.61 -1.82
C GLU A 96 15.47 -1.35 -1.49
N THR A 97 16.46 -1.45 -0.59
CA THR A 97 17.28 -0.30 -0.19
C THR A 97 18.38 0.02 -1.23
N GLY A 98 18.55 1.29 -1.62
CA GLY A 98 19.65 1.76 -2.47
C GLY A 98 19.22 2.59 -3.69
N ALA A 99 20.12 3.44 -4.18
CA ALA A 99 19.81 4.47 -5.17
C ALA A 99 19.28 3.93 -6.50
N GLY A 100 18.24 4.59 -7.04
CA GLY A 100 17.70 4.31 -8.39
C GLY A 100 16.60 3.25 -8.42
N LYS A 101 16.10 2.84 -7.26
CA LYS A 101 15.04 1.84 -7.12
C LYS A 101 13.65 2.47 -7.22
N LEU A 102 12.63 1.63 -7.47
CA LEU A 102 11.23 2.01 -7.69
C LEU A 102 10.75 3.08 -6.70
N TRP A 103 10.88 2.80 -5.40
CA TRP A 103 10.34 3.65 -4.34
C TRP A 103 11.13 4.92 -4.08
N ASP A 104 12.45 4.92 -4.28
CA ASP A 104 13.25 6.15 -4.26
C ASP A 104 12.82 7.09 -5.38
N SER A 105 12.49 6.52 -6.55
CA SER A 105 11.99 7.29 -7.68
C SER A 105 10.56 7.78 -7.45
N PHE A 106 9.71 6.94 -6.85
CA PHE A 106 8.35 7.30 -6.48
C PHE A 106 8.34 8.48 -5.51
N ARG A 107 9.14 8.43 -4.43
CA ARG A 107 9.31 9.53 -3.45
C ARG A 107 9.68 10.86 -4.11
N LYS A 108 10.44 10.85 -5.22
CA LYS A 108 10.84 12.08 -5.95
C LYS A 108 9.69 12.75 -6.70
N PHE A 109 8.63 12.00 -7.05
CA PHE A 109 7.50 12.53 -7.83
C PHE A 109 6.24 12.74 -7.00
N THR A 110 6.17 12.15 -5.80
CA THR A 110 5.08 12.37 -4.85
C THR A 110 5.31 13.61 -4.00
N ASP A 111 4.23 14.27 -3.58
CA ASP A 111 4.29 15.27 -2.51
C ASP A 111 4.57 14.57 -1.16
N GLU A 112 5.68 14.94 -0.50
CA GLU A 112 6.13 14.34 0.76
C GLU A 112 5.19 14.63 1.94
N ASN A 113 4.38 15.68 1.86
CA ASN A 113 3.38 16.00 2.89
C ASN A 113 2.09 15.22 2.68
N LEU A 114 1.80 14.82 1.44
CA LEU A 114 0.60 14.07 1.08
C LEU A 114 0.82 12.56 1.18
N VAL A 115 1.94 12.05 0.67
CA VAL A 115 2.16 10.61 0.51
C VAL A 115 3.02 10.05 1.64
N LEU A 116 2.40 9.23 2.48
CA LEU A 116 3.06 8.47 3.55
C LEU A 116 3.49 7.11 3.02
N LEU A 117 4.74 7.01 2.55
CA LEU A 117 5.32 5.74 2.12
C LEU A 117 5.90 4.96 3.30
N LEU A 118 5.26 3.83 3.63
CA LEU A 118 5.52 3.02 4.80
C LEU A 118 6.58 1.94 4.50
N THR A 119 7.82 2.15 4.94
CA THR A 119 8.95 1.25 4.61
C THR A 119 9.68 0.68 5.82
N ASP A 120 9.37 1.17 7.01
CA ASP A 120 10.09 0.85 8.24
C ASP A 120 9.11 0.31 9.29
N CYS A 121 9.57 -0.59 10.18
CA CYS A 121 8.80 -1.05 11.35
C CYS A 121 8.74 0.04 12.43
N LYS A 122 8.04 1.14 12.13
CA LYS A 122 7.82 2.26 13.06
C LYS A 122 6.41 2.84 12.85
N PRO A 123 5.73 3.30 13.92
CA PRO A 123 4.44 3.95 13.77
C PRO A 123 4.61 5.24 12.96
N VAL A 124 3.68 5.49 12.04
CA VAL A 124 3.58 6.76 11.30
C VAL A 124 2.33 7.49 11.78
N GLN A 125 2.55 8.64 12.41
CA GLN A 125 1.47 9.45 12.97
C GLN A 125 1.00 10.50 11.96
N THR A 126 -0.31 10.74 11.94
CA THR A 126 -0.95 11.88 11.28
C THR A 126 -2.20 12.30 12.08
N GLU A 127 -2.87 13.35 11.66
CA GLU A 127 -4.04 13.89 12.35
C GLU A 127 -5.10 14.40 11.38
N VAL A 128 -6.37 14.28 11.78
CA VAL A 128 -7.52 14.86 11.08
C VAL A 128 -8.32 15.65 12.10
N GLY A 129 -8.22 16.98 12.04
CA GLY A 129 -8.72 17.83 13.11
C GLY A 129 -7.98 17.54 14.43
N GLU A 130 -8.72 17.19 15.48
CA GLU A 130 -8.15 16.83 16.80
C GLU A 130 -7.90 15.32 16.95
N GLN A 131 -8.31 14.49 15.99
CA GLN A 131 -8.13 13.05 16.06
C GLN A 131 -6.71 12.70 15.59
N VAL A 132 -5.93 12.08 16.47
CA VAL A 132 -4.62 11.51 16.14
C VAL A 132 -4.80 10.09 15.61
N ILE A 133 -4.09 9.75 14.54
CA ILE A 133 -4.10 8.44 13.88
C ILE A 133 -2.66 7.91 13.78
N HIS A 134 -2.47 6.64 14.10
CA HIS A 134 -1.20 5.92 13.98
C HIS A 134 -1.35 4.78 12.98
N PHE A 135 -0.52 4.78 11.94
CA PHE A 135 -0.38 3.67 11.01
C PHE A 135 0.78 2.76 11.43
N TYR A 136 0.53 1.46 11.50
CA TYR A 136 1.48 0.43 11.88
C TYR A 136 1.78 -0.48 10.69
N PRO A 137 2.85 -0.21 9.93
CA PRO A 137 3.18 -1.01 8.76
C PRO A 137 3.77 -2.38 9.09
N GLY A 138 3.47 -3.36 8.24
CA GLY A 138 4.23 -4.57 8.05
C GLY A 138 5.03 -4.47 6.74
N PRO A 139 6.25 -3.91 6.74
CA PRO A 139 6.97 -3.62 5.51
C PRO A 139 7.40 -4.88 4.75
N CYS A 140 7.11 -4.92 3.45
CA CYS A 140 7.61 -5.96 2.56
C CYS A 140 8.98 -5.58 1.98
N ASN A 141 10.03 -6.33 2.34
CA ASN A 141 11.41 -6.13 1.88
C ASN A 141 11.88 -7.22 0.90
N SER A 142 11.01 -8.15 0.54
CA SER A 142 11.29 -9.27 -0.36
C SER A 142 10.02 -9.75 -1.06
N LYS A 143 10.20 -10.59 -2.09
CA LYS A 143 9.09 -11.21 -2.82
C LYS A 143 8.35 -12.29 -2.04
N THR A 144 9.03 -12.93 -1.09
CA THR A 144 8.51 -14.05 -0.29
C THR A 144 9.20 -14.04 1.07
N SER A 145 8.45 -14.29 2.13
CA SER A 145 8.97 -14.45 3.47
C SER A 145 8.10 -15.43 4.26
N LYS A 146 8.74 -16.17 5.17
CA LYS A 146 8.04 -17.00 6.17
C LYS A 146 7.80 -16.24 7.47
N GLU A 147 8.43 -15.08 7.61
CA GLU A 147 8.35 -14.26 8.81
C GLU A 147 7.15 -13.32 8.74
N ASN A 148 6.44 -13.22 9.85
CA ASN A 148 5.41 -12.23 10.06
C ASN A 148 6.03 -10.82 10.19
N VAL A 149 5.48 -9.85 9.48
CA VAL A 149 5.94 -8.45 9.45
C VAL A 149 5.27 -7.52 10.46
N ILE A 150 4.24 -7.97 11.19
CA ILE A 150 3.50 -7.16 12.17
C ILE A 150 3.85 -7.48 13.63
N GLY A 151 4.75 -8.44 13.88
CA GLY A 151 5.07 -8.88 15.25
C GLY A 151 5.58 -7.78 16.18
N TRP A 152 6.18 -6.72 15.62
CA TRP A 152 6.66 -5.55 16.38
C TRP A 152 5.53 -4.66 16.89
N VAL A 153 4.34 -4.73 16.29
CA VAL A 153 3.24 -3.80 16.56
C VAL A 153 2.77 -3.96 18.00
N LYS A 154 2.62 -5.20 18.50
CA LYS A 154 2.15 -5.47 19.86
C LYS A 154 3.05 -4.93 20.97
N GLU A 155 4.32 -4.67 20.67
CA GLU A 155 5.30 -4.14 21.62
C GLU A 155 5.14 -2.62 21.84
N ILE A 156 4.33 -1.95 21.03
CA ILE A 156 4.03 -0.52 21.15
C ILE A 156 2.76 -0.34 21.98
N GLU A 157 2.83 0.47 23.03
CA GLU A 157 1.65 0.87 23.80
C GLU A 157 0.73 1.76 22.96
N LYS A 158 -0.58 1.46 22.97
CA LYS A 158 -1.62 2.22 22.25
C LYS A 158 -2.29 3.18 23.21
N ILE A 159 -2.44 4.43 22.77
CA ILE A 159 -3.11 5.47 23.54
C ILE A 159 -4.61 5.34 23.24
N PRO A 160 -5.48 5.00 24.21
CA PRO A 160 -6.87 4.64 23.94
C PRO A 160 -7.69 5.69 23.18
N GLU A 161 -7.32 6.97 23.26
CA GLU A 161 -7.99 8.08 22.58
C GLU A 161 -7.54 8.27 21.12
N HIS A 162 -6.44 7.63 20.71
CA HIS A 162 -5.94 7.67 19.34
C HIS A 162 -6.51 6.52 18.52
N LEU A 163 -6.54 6.69 17.20
CA LEU A 163 -6.92 5.62 16.27
C LEU A 163 -5.66 4.87 15.82
N HIS A 164 -5.66 3.54 15.95
CA HIS A 164 -4.52 2.68 15.65
C HIS A 164 -4.84 1.74 14.48
N ILE A 165 -4.15 1.89 13.36
CA ILE A 165 -4.46 1.15 12.11
C ILE A 165 -3.25 0.30 11.70
N GLY A 166 -3.43 -1.02 11.62
CA GLY A 166 -2.45 -1.94 11.06
C GLY A 166 -2.54 -1.98 9.54
N ILE A 167 -1.39 -2.02 8.85
CA ILE A 167 -1.35 -2.22 7.40
C ILE A 167 -0.26 -3.24 7.07
N ALA A 168 -0.63 -4.35 6.46
CA ALA A 168 0.29 -5.40 6.04
C ALA A 168 -0.12 -6.00 4.70
N HIS A 169 0.85 -6.56 3.97
CA HIS A 169 0.61 -7.22 2.70
C HIS A 169 1.17 -8.65 2.74
N GLY A 170 0.28 -9.61 2.97
CA GLY A 170 0.62 -11.01 3.20
C GLY A 170 -0.61 -11.89 3.37
N SER A 171 -0.38 -13.17 3.65
CA SER A 171 -1.44 -14.15 3.87
C SER A 171 -1.84 -14.23 5.35
N VAL A 172 -3.14 -14.41 5.58
CA VAL A 172 -3.67 -14.78 6.91
C VAL A 172 -4.03 -16.26 6.87
N GLU A 173 -3.49 -17.03 7.82
CA GLU A 173 -3.73 -18.45 7.95
C GLU A 173 -5.23 -18.75 8.05
N GLY A 174 -5.71 -19.67 7.21
CA GLY A 174 -7.13 -20.05 7.16
C GLY A 174 -8.03 -19.11 6.34
N VAL A 175 -7.56 -17.92 5.97
CA VAL A 175 -8.33 -16.96 5.15
C VAL A 175 -7.93 -17.03 3.68
N ALA A 176 -6.63 -17.03 3.39
CA ALA A 176 -6.09 -17.04 2.03
C ALA A 176 -5.24 -18.29 1.77
N PRO A 177 -5.30 -18.88 0.55
CA PRO A 177 -4.51 -20.04 0.22
C PRO A 177 -3.02 -19.68 0.06
N ASP A 178 -2.21 -19.93 1.09
CA ASP A 178 -0.75 -19.96 1.02
C ASP A 178 -0.22 -21.32 1.48
N PHE A 179 -0.30 -22.32 0.60
CA PHE A 179 0.12 -23.69 0.90
C PHE A 179 1.62 -23.82 1.22
N LYS A 180 2.44 -22.85 0.81
CA LYS A 180 3.88 -22.85 1.06
C LYS A 180 4.27 -22.07 2.31
N ARG A 181 3.36 -21.26 2.86
CA ARG A 181 3.59 -20.39 4.03
C ARG A 181 4.79 -19.46 3.80
N GLU A 182 4.84 -18.89 2.60
CA GLU A 182 5.96 -18.08 2.09
C GLU A 182 5.53 -16.66 1.70
N TYR A 183 4.29 -16.28 2.02
CA TYR A 183 3.74 -14.96 1.76
C TYR A 183 3.43 -14.24 3.06
N PHE A 184 4.48 -13.92 3.83
CA PHE A 184 4.43 -13.12 5.06
C PHE A 184 3.31 -13.59 6.00
N LEU A 185 3.29 -14.89 6.30
CA LEU A 185 2.17 -15.55 6.96
C LEU A 185 1.89 -14.92 8.32
N MET A 186 0.65 -14.49 8.51
CA MET A 186 0.08 -13.99 9.75
C MET A 186 -1.03 -14.92 10.23
N THR A 187 -1.32 -14.87 11.52
CA THR A 187 -2.44 -15.57 12.14
C THR A 187 -3.45 -14.58 12.70
N GLU A 188 -4.71 -15.00 12.86
CA GLU A 188 -5.73 -14.19 13.53
C GLU A 188 -5.33 -13.80 14.96
N ILE A 189 -4.56 -14.66 15.66
CA ILE A 189 -4.03 -14.38 16.99
C ILE A 189 -3.05 -13.20 16.93
N GLU A 190 -2.11 -13.21 16.00
CA GLU A 190 -1.13 -12.12 15.86
C GLU A 190 -1.81 -10.80 15.45
N LEU A 191 -2.86 -10.85 14.62
CA LEU A 191 -3.66 -9.69 14.29
C LEU A 191 -4.37 -9.13 15.53
N ALA A 192 -5.00 -10.00 16.34
CA ALA A 192 -5.67 -9.58 17.57
C ALA A 192 -4.68 -9.05 18.62
N GLU A 193 -3.52 -9.69 18.79
CA GLU A 193 -2.47 -9.26 19.71
C GLU A 193 -1.82 -7.94 19.32
N SER A 194 -1.92 -7.52 18.04
CA SER A 194 -1.39 -6.23 17.60
C SER A 194 -2.00 -5.05 18.36
N GLY A 195 -3.26 -5.18 18.81
CA GLY A 195 -4.00 -4.11 19.46
C GLY A 195 -4.33 -2.93 18.54
N ALA A 196 -4.32 -3.14 17.21
CA ALA A 196 -4.86 -2.18 16.25
C ALA A 196 -6.40 -2.23 16.25
N ASP A 197 -7.02 -1.09 15.99
CA ASP A 197 -8.48 -0.93 15.87
C ASP A 197 -8.99 -1.41 14.49
N PHE A 198 -8.13 -1.37 13.47
CA PHE A 198 -8.41 -1.79 12.09
C PHE A 198 -7.17 -2.39 11.42
#